data_AF-R7QGX6-F1
#
_entry.id   AF-R7QGX6-F1
#
_cell.length_a   1.000
_cell.length_b   1.000
_cell.length_c   1.000
_cell.angle_alpha   90.00
_cell.angle_beta   90.00
_cell.angle_gamma   90.00
#
_symmetry.space_group_name_H-M   'P 1'
#
loop_
_entity.id
_entity.type
_entity.pdbx_description
1 polymer ?
#
loop_
_entity_poly.entity_id
_entity_poly.type
_entity_poly.pdbx_seq_one_letter_code
_entity_poly.pdbx_strand_id
1 'polypeptide(L)'
;MFRTSIRNEPNSGFEKYAYLAQLLGNTEEGLQMARRGIEVIKAESRSIDSEMEHERIMELQQYEASAHCAIAEICLGIIEDSNDQEVATKLDVEVEKSVMAAIGLSEEGSESEVEAMLSLANLRLSQGRRDDAVESMKRVLLRMSPGLEMLETGDQSDVIIAEALSRLPSLEFRIAVGKQLIEVEMWRAAIVNLSSVMWECDFNVEVWYLLAVAYWKLGEFKEAQSVLISTRAVLRSPDGFDGELDEAMIGKLEQQLVRGAGPGKAGHDAMQE
;
A
#
# COMPACT_ATOMS: atom_id res chain seq x y z
N MET A 1 28.04 1.34 -8.69
CA MET A 1 28.64 0.51 -7.60
C MET A 1 28.04 -0.89 -7.58
N PHE A 2 26.72 -1.06 -7.50
CA PHE A 2 26.05 -2.38 -7.46
C PHE A 2 26.37 -3.29 -8.65
N ARG A 3 26.30 -2.80 -9.89
CA ARG A 3 26.66 -3.59 -11.09
C ARG A 3 28.08 -4.19 -11.01
N THR A 4 29.04 -3.44 -10.44
CA THR A 4 30.42 -3.94 -10.23
C THR A 4 30.47 -5.04 -9.17
N SER A 5 29.74 -4.88 -8.06
CA SER A 5 29.64 -5.90 -7.01
C SER A 5 28.98 -7.19 -7.51
N ILE A 6 27.89 -7.07 -8.28
CA ILE A 6 27.20 -8.21 -8.91
C ILE A 6 28.15 -8.96 -9.85
N ARG A 7 28.94 -8.24 -10.66
CA ARG A 7 29.91 -8.86 -11.56
C ARG A 7 31.01 -9.64 -10.82
N ASN A 8 31.43 -9.14 -9.65
CA ASN A 8 32.50 -9.76 -8.88
C ASN A 8 32.03 -10.98 -8.08
N GLU A 9 30.83 -10.94 -7.51
CA GLU A 9 30.31 -11.98 -6.61
C GLU A 9 28.83 -12.33 -6.91
N PRO A 10 28.48 -12.86 -8.09
CA PRO A 10 27.08 -12.95 -8.54
C PRO A 10 26.16 -13.87 -7.71
N ASN A 11 26.71 -14.73 -6.86
CA ASN A 11 25.95 -15.73 -6.10
C ASN A 11 25.89 -15.44 -4.58
N SER A 12 26.22 -14.22 -4.15
CA SER A 12 26.24 -13.83 -2.74
C SER A 12 25.72 -12.40 -2.56
N GLY A 13 25.15 -12.10 -1.39
CA GLY A 13 24.60 -10.78 -1.04
C GLY A 13 23.38 -10.43 -1.90
N PHE A 14 22.20 -10.91 -1.50
CA PHE A 14 20.95 -10.67 -2.23
C PHE A 14 20.54 -9.19 -2.22
N GLU A 15 20.95 -8.43 -1.20
CA GLU A 15 20.59 -7.04 -0.97
C GLU A 15 21.02 -6.15 -2.13
N LYS A 16 22.16 -6.43 -2.76
CA LYS A 16 22.64 -5.65 -3.92
C LYS A 16 21.73 -5.78 -5.14
N TYR A 17 20.99 -6.89 -5.25
CA TYR A 17 20.00 -7.07 -6.30
C TYR A 17 18.72 -6.33 -5.96
N ALA A 18 18.27 -6.38 -4.71
CA ALA A 18 17.12 -5.61 -4.23
C ALA A 18 17.34 -4.09 -4.44
N TYR A 19 18.48 -3.55 -3.99
CA TYR A 19 18.81 -2.13 -4.19
C TYR A 19 18.90 -1.75 -5.67
N LEU A 20 19.47 -2.62 -6.51
CA LEU A 20 19.55 -2.32 -7.94
C LEU A 20 18.17 -2.38 -8.61
N ALA A 21 17.29 -3.31 -8.20
CA ALA A 21 15.91 -3.38 -8.68
C ALA A 21 15.16 -2.07 -8.37
N GLN A 22 15.23 -1.59 -7.13
CA GLN A 22 14.59 -0.34 -6.72
C GLN A 22 15.10 0.87 -7.52
N LEU A 23 16.41 0.95 -7.79
CA LEU A 23 17.00 2.02 -8.60
C LEU A 23 16.58 1.96 -10.08
N LEU A 24 16.26 0.77 -10.59
CA LEU A 24 15.81 0.57 -11.96
C LEU A 24 14.30 0.77 -12.12
N GLY A 25 13.55 0.77 -11.00
CA GLY A 25 12.09 0.99 -10.98
C GLY A 25 11.30 -0.03 -11.79
N ASN A 26 10.21 0.44 -12.39
CA ASN A 26 9.22 -0.35 -13.15
C ASN A 26 9.75 -0.74 -14.54
N THR A 27 10.87 -1.46 -14.58
CA THR A 27 11.51 -1.90 -15.83
C THR A 27 11.75 -3.41 -15.83
N GLU A 28 11.82 -4.00 -17.03
CA GLU A 28 12.18 -5.41 -17.17
C GLU A 28 13.55 -5.73 -16.57
N GLU A 29 14.50 -4.78 -16.61
CA GLU A 29 15.80 -4.96 -15.95
C GLU A 29 15.64 -4.96 -14.42
N GLY A 30 14.81 -4.07 -13.86
CA GLY A 30 14.47 -4.06 -12.44
C GLY A 30 13.84 -5.39 -11.98
N LEU A 31 12.88 -5.88 -12.75
CA LEU A 31 12.23 -7.17 -12.51
C LEU A 31 13.22 -8.35 -12.53
N GLN A 32 14.15 -8.36 -13.49
CA GLN A 32 15.21 -9.37 -13.54
C GLN A 32 16.12 -9.32 -12.31
N MET A 33 16.46 -8.13 -11.82
CA MET A 33 17.26 -8.00 -10.60
C MET A 33 16.49 -8.51 -9.38
N ALA A 34 15.21 -8.18 -9.23
CA ALA A 34 14.38 -8.68 -8.14
C ALA A 34 14.28 -10.22 -8.14
N ARG A 35 14.00 -10.82 -9.30
CA ARG A 35 14.01 -12.29 -9.48
C ARG A 35 15.34 -12.91 -9.08
N ARG A 36 16.45 -12.27 -9.47
CA ARG A 36 17.79 -12.73 -9.14
C ARG A 36 18.08 -12.66 -7.64
N GLY A 37 17.58 -11.63 -6.94
CA GLY A 37 17.66 -11.54 -5.49
C GLY A 37 17.02 -12.75 -4.81
N ILE A 38 15.80 -13.14 -5.23
CA ILE A 38 15.09 -14.31 -4.72
C ILE A 38 15.88 -15.61 -4.95
N GLU A 39 16.51 -15.77 -6.12
CA GLU A 39 17.34 -16.94 -6.40
C GLU A 39 18.53 -17.07 -5.44
N VAL A 40 19.16 -15.94 -5.11
CA VAL A 40 20.28 -15.88 -4.16
C VAL A 40 19.80 -16.19 -2.75
N ILE A 41 18.69 -15.60 -2.30
CA ILE A 41 18.07 -15.91 -1.01
C ILE A 41 17.78 -17.41 -0.89
N LYS A 42 17.12 -18.01 -1.88
CA LYS A 42 16.82 -19.45 -1.90
C LYS A 42 18.05 -20.34 -1.89
N ALA A 43 19.12 -19.92 -2.57
CA ALA A 43 20.37 -20.65 -2.53
C ALA A 43 21.01 -20.61 -1.14
N GLU A 44 20.98 -19.44 -0.49
CA GLU A 44 21.49 -19.25 0.87
C GLU A 44 20.68 -20.05 1.89
N SER A 45 19.35 -19.95 1.87
CA SER A 45 18.48 -20.70 2.78
C SER A 45 18.68 -22.22 2.69
N ARG A 46 18.97 -22.75 1.48
CA ARG A 46 19.26 -24.18 1.28
C ARG A 46 20.65 -24.61 1.75
N SER A 47 21.57 -23.67 1.90
CA SER A 47 22.94 -23.94 2.35
C SER A 47 23.09 -23.93 3.87
N ILE A 48 22.08 -23.41 4.57
CA ILE A 48 22.03 -23.29 6.02
C ILE A 48 21.51 -24.59 6.64
N ASP A 49 22.11 -25.02 7.75
CA ASP A 49 21.58 -26.12 8.56
C ASP A 49 20.40 -25.62 9.39
N SER A 50 19.19 -26.05 9.03
CA SER A 50 17.95 -25.59 9.66
C SER A 50 17.80 -25.93 11.14
N GLU A 51 18.56 -26.92 11.64
CA GLU A 51 18.53 -27.27 13.06
C GLU A 51 19.41 -26.32 13.90
N MET A 52 20.40 -25.66 13.28
CA MET A 52 21.35 -24.81 13.97
C MET A 52 21.06 -23.31 13.81
N GLU A 53 20.46 -22.89 12.70
CA GLU A 53 20.33 -21.48 12.32
C GLU A 53 18.90 -21.10 11.94
N HIS A 54 17.93 -21.53 12.76
CA HIS A 54 16.50 -21.28 12.54
C HIS A 54 16.17 -19.78 12.37
N GLU A 55 16.74 -18.91 13.22
CA GLU A 55 16.53 -17.46 13.15
C GLU A 55 16.98 -16.87 11.81
N ARG A 56 18.11 -17.33 11.27
CA ARG A 56 18.60 -16.87 9.96
C ARG A 56 17.69 -17.31 8.82
N ILE A 57 17.12 -18.52 8.90
CA ILE A 57 16.13 -18.99 7.91
C ILE A 57 14.89 -18.11 7.93
N MET A 58 14.37 -17.78 9.12
CA MET A 58 13.21 -16.89 9.25
C MET A 58 13.51 -15.51 8.68
N GLU A 59 14.70 -14.96 8.96
CA GLU A 59 15.14 -13.69 8.40
C GLU A 59 15.18 -13.72 6.85
N LEU A 60 15.75 -14.79 6.28
CA LEU A 60 15.79 -14.97 4.83
C LEU A 60 14.39 -15.15 4.22
N GLN A 61 13.47 -15.83 4.89
CA GLN A 61 12.08 -15.95 4.46
C GLN A 61 11.39 -14.58 4.43
N GLN A 62 11.66 -13.73 5.43
CA GLN A 62 11.13 -12.37 5.46
C GLN A 62 11.67 -11.52 4.30
N TYR A 63 12.97 -11.61 4.00
CA TYR A 63 13.54 -10.96 2.81
C TYR A 63 12.97 -11.52 1.50
N GLU A 64 12.72 -12.83 1.43
CA GLU A 64 12.08 -13.44 0.26
C GLU A 64 10.66 -12.92 0.06
N ALA A 65 9.88 -12.78 1.15
CA ALA A 65 8.54 -12.22 1.10
C ALA A 65 8.54 -10.78 0.57
N SER A 66 9.40 -9.91 1.12
CA SER A 66 9.57 -8.53 0.64
C SER A 66 10.04 -8.46 -0.82
N ALA A 67 10.94 -9.36 -1.25
CA ALA A 67 11.37 -9.41 -2.64
C ALA A 67 10.24 -9.84 -3.59
N HIS A 68 9.33 -10.71 -3.13
CA HIS A 68 8.13 -11.07 -3.88
C HIS A 68 7.13 -9.90 -3.96
N CYS A 69 6.96 -9.10 -2.90
CA CYS A 69 6.20 -7.85 -2.96
C CYS A 69 6.80 -6.88 -3.99
N ALA A 70 8.12 -6.69 -3.99
CA ALA A 70 8.79 -5.84 -4.96
C ALA A 70 8.59 -6.32 -6.41
N ILE A 71 8.58 -7.64 -6.67
CA ILE A 71 8.22 -8.17 -7.99
C ILE A 71 6.78 -7.78 -8.35
N ALA A 72 5.84 -7.94 -7.42
CA ALA A 72 4.44 -7.59 -7.66
C ALA A 72 4.28 -6.10 -8.00
N GLU A 73 4.92 -5.22 -7.24
CA GLU A 73 4.92 -3.77 -7.47
C GLU A 73 5.51 -3.41 -8.84
N ILE A 74 6.71 -3.89 -9.15
CA ILE A 74 7.38 -3.63 -10.44
C ILE A 74 6.50 -4.10 -11.61
N CYS A 75 5.93 -5.30 -11.50
CA CYS A 75 5.04 -5.84 -12.53
C CYS A 75 3.78 -4.99 -12.69
N LEU A 76 3.11 -4.60 -11.60
CA LEU A 76 1.93 -3.72 -11.65
C LEU A 76 2.27 -2.36 -12.28
N GLY A 77 3.42 -1.79 -11.95
CA GLY A 77 3.90 -0.56 -12.58
C GLY A 77 4.17 -0.71 -14.08
N ILE A 78 4.80 -1.81 -14.50
CA ILE A 78 4.98 -2.10 -15.94
C ILE A 78 3.63 -2.28 -16.65
N ILE A 79 2.65 -2.92 -16.00
CA ILE A 79 1.29 -3.07 -16.53
C ILE A 79 0.65 -1.70 -16.75
N GLU A 80 0.73 -0.81 -15.76
CA GLU A 80 0.16 0.55 -15.82
C GLU A 80 0.81 1.40 -16.92
N ASP A 81 2.13 1.29 -17.10
CA ASP A 81 2.87 2.00 -18.15
C ASP A 81 2.69 1.39 -19.55
N SER A 82 2.19 0.15 -19.64
CA SER A 82 2.06 -0.61 -20.89
C SER A 82 0.64 -0.53 -21.46
N ASN A 83 0.55 -0.33 -22.78
CA ASN A 83 -0.71 -0.51 -23.53
C ASN A 83 -0.83 -1.89 -24.20
N ASP A 84 0.03 -2.85 -23.83
CA ASP A 84 0.07 -4.19 -24.40
C ASP A 84 -0.65 -5.21 -23.49
N GLN A 85 -1.80 -5.68 -23.95
CA GLN A 85 -2.62 -6.66 -23.23
C GLN A 85 -1.94 -8.02 -23.04
N GLU A 86 -1.07 -8.44 -23.96
CA GLU A 86 -0.34 -9.70 -23.83
C GLU A 86 0.72 -9.60 -22.74
N VAL A 87 1.41 -8.45 -22.65
CA VAL A 87 2.32 -8.14 -21.54
C VAL A 87 1.55 -8.12 -20.22
N ALA A 88 0.40 -7.43 -20.17
CA ALA A 88 -0.42 -7.35 -18.96
C ALA A 88 -0.85 -8.73 -18.46
N THR A 89 -1.36 -9.58 -19.36
CA THR A 89 -1.81 -10.93 -19.01
C THR A 89 -0.67 -11.81 -18.46
N LYS A 90 0.54 -11.68 -19.01
CA LYS A 90 1.71 -12.44 -18.53
C LYS A 90 2.15 -11.96 -17.14
N LEU A 91 2.22 -10.65 -16.95
CA LEU A 91 2.64 -10.06 -15.69
C LEU A 91 1.60 -10.27 -14.58
N ASP A 92 0.31 -10.27 -14.88
CA ASP A 92 -0.76 -10.61 -13.93
C ASP A 92 -0.54 -11.97 -13.27
N VAL A 93 -0.16 -12.99 -14.05
CA VAL A 93 0.13 -14.34 -13.55
C VAL A 93 1.35 -14.32 -12.62
N GLU A 94 2.34 -13.49 -12.93
CA GLU A 94 3.53 -13.33 -12.10
C GLU A 94 3.27 -12.56 -10.82
N VAL A 95 2.46 -11.50 -10.88
CA VAL A 95 1.98 -10.76 -9.70
C VAL A 95 1.25 -11.72 -8.77
N GLU A 96 0.26 -12.47 -9.28
CA GLU A 96 -0.51 -13.41 -8.46
C GLU A 96 0.39 -14.48 -7.82
N LYS A 97 1.33 -15.04 -8.59
CA LYS A 97 2.29 -16.02 -8.06
C LYS A 97 3.17 -15.43 -6.96
N SER A 98 3.71 -14.23 -7.19
CA SER A 98 4.61 -13.58 -6.23
C SER A 98 3.87 -13.17 -4.97
N VAL A 99 2.68 -12.59 -5.08
CA VAL A 99 1.85 -12.22 -3.93
C VAL A 99 1.47 -13.43 -3.10
N MET A 100 1.07 -14.55 -3.72
CA MET A 100 0.77 -15.79 -2.99
C MET A 100 2.01 -16.36 -2.29
N ALA A 101 3.19 -16.25 -2.92
CA ALA A 101 4.45 -16.65 -2.29
C ALA A 101 4.79 -15.76 -1.08
N ALA A 102 4.67 -14.44 -1.21
CA ALA A 102 4.89 -13.50 -0.11
C ALA A 102 3.97 -13.82 1.08
N ILE A 103 2.65 -13.93 0.86
CA ILE A 103 1.69 -14.29 1.92
C ILE A 103 2.06 -15.62 2.61
N GLY A 104 2.55 -16.60 1.86
CA GLY A 104 2.93 -17.91 2.42
C GLY A 104 4.25 -17.90 3.20
N LEU A 105 5.08 -16.87 3.05
CA LEU A 105 6.37 -16.71 3.72
C LEU A 105 6.29 -15.73 4.89
N SER A 106 5.39 -14.75 4.82
CA SER A 106 5.23 -13.70 5.82
C SER A 106 4.70 -14.23 7.15
N GLU A 107 5.18 -13.64 8.25
CA GLU A 107 4.54 -13.79 9.56
C GLU A 107 3.17 -13.11 9.56
N GLU A 108 2.19 -13.71 10.25
CA GLU A 108 0.85 -13.16 10.39
C GLU A 108 0.88 -11.80 11.12
N GLY A 109 0.29 -10.78 10.50
CA GLY A 109 0.29 -9.41 10.97
C GLY A 109 1.54 -8.61 10.62
N SER A 110 2.54 -9.21 9.95
CA SER A 110 3.72 -8.48 9.50
C SER A 110 3.38 -7.50 8.37
N GLU A 111 4.21 -6.45 8.23
CA GLU A 111 4.08 -5.48 7.15
C GLU A 111 4.10 -6.13 5.76
N SER A 112 4.97 -7.13 5.55
CA SER A 112 5.02 -7.87 4.28
C SER A 112 3.75 -8.66 3.96
N GLU A 113 3.04 -9.18 4.98
CA GLU A 113 1.76 -9.85 4.76
C GLU A 113 0.72 -8.83 4.26
N VAL A 114 0.67 -7.67 4.91
CA VAL A 114 -0.26 -6.58 4.57
C VAL A 114 0.04 -6.02 3.18
N GLU A 115 1.30 -5.77 2.86
CA GLU A 115 1.76 -5.31 1.55
C GLU A 115 1.40 -6.30 0.44
N ALA A 116 1.61 -7.60 0.66
CA ALA A 116 1.24 -8.63 -0.30
C ALA A 116 -0.29 -8.66 -0.52
N MET A 117 -1.08 -8.58 0.55
CA MET A 117 -2.55 -8.51 0.44
C MET A 117 -3.02 -7.24 -0.28
N LEU A 118 -2.37 -6.10 -0.06
CA LEU A 118 -2.65 -4.85 -0.77
C LEU A 118 -2.35 -5.01 -2.28
N SER A 119 -1.21 -5.60 -2.62
CA SER A 119 -0.84 -5.91 -4.00
C SER A 119 -1.84 -6.85 -4.68
N LEU A 120 -2.40 -7.82 -3.93
CA LEU A 120 -3.49 -8.66 -4.43
C LEU A 120 -4.73 -7.82 -4.77
N ALA A 121 -5.12 -6.89 -3.90
CA ALA A 121 -6.27 -6.03 -4.13
C ALA A 121 -6.07 -5.15 -5.39
N ASN A 122 -4.86 -4.61 -5.57
CA ASN A 122 -4.49 -3.83 -6.75
C ASN A 122 -4.60 -4.65 -8.05
N LEU A 123 -4.06 -5.88 -8.04
CA LEU A 123 -4.21 -6.82 -9.15
C LEU A 123 -5.69 -7.11 -9.46
N ARG A 124 -6.51 -7.35 -8.43
CA ARG A 124 -7.93 -7.62 -8.66
C ARG A 124 -8.66 -6.41 -9.24
N LEU A 125 -8.30 -5.19 -8.84
CA LEU A 125 -8.85 -3.99 -9.45
C LEU A 125 -8.43 -3.82 -10.92
N SER A 126 -7.15 -4.01 -11.25
CA SER A 126 -6.68 -3.90 -12.64
C SER A 126 -7.38 -4.91 -13.57
N GLN A 127 -7.76 -6.06 -13.04
CA GLN A 127 -8.53 -7.10 -13.72
C GLN A 127 -10.05 -6.82 -13.80
N GLY A 128 -10.53 -5.70 -13.25
CA GLY A 128 -11.96 -5.40 -13.15
C GLY A 128 -12.73 -6.25 -12.13
N ARG A 129 -12.02 -7.01 -11.29
CA ARG A 129 -12.59 -7.92 -10.27
C ARG A 129 -12.80 -7.18 -8.95
N ARG A 130 -13.69 -6.19 -8.96
CA ARG A 130 -13.93 -5.28 -7.84
C ARG A 130 -14.33 -6.00 -6.54
N ASP A 131 -15.21 -6.98 -6.61
CA ASP A 131 -15.67 -7.71 -5.41
C ASP A 131 -14.53 -8.49 -4.74
N ASP A 132 -13.62 -9.06 -5.54
CA ASP A 132 -12.43 -9.76 -5.03
C ASP A 132 -11.41 -8.80 -4.43
N ALA A 133 -11.30 -7.58 -4.99
CA ALA A 133 -10.49 -6.51 -4.42
C ALA A 133 -11.04 -6.07 -3.06
N VAL A 134 -12.37 -5.88 -2.94
CA VAL A 134 -13.05 -5.57 -1.68
C VAL A 134 -12.79 -6.66 -0.63
N GLU A 135 -12.88 -7.93 -1.01
CA GLU A 135 -12.61 -9.03 -0.08
C GLU A 135 -11.15 -9.07 0.36
N SER A 136 -10.21 -8.76 -0.54
CA SER A 136 -8.80 -8.61 -0.21
C SER A 136 -8.56 -7.46 0.76
N MET A 137 -9.23 -6.32 0.57
CA MET A 137 -9.13 -5.16 1.47
C MET A 137 -9.72 -5.42 2.86
N LYS A 138 -10.77 -6.23 2.99
CA LYS A 138 -11.25 -6.65 4.31
C LYS A 138 -10.19 -7.45 5.08
N ARG A 139 -9.42 -8.29 4.39
CA ARG A 139 -8.32 -9.05 5.01
C ARG A 139 -7.19 -8.12 5.46
N VAL A 140 -6.83 -7.13 4.64
CA VAL A 140 -5.89 -6.06 5.04
C VAL A 140 -6.35 -5.38 6.33
N LEU A 141 -7.61 -4.93 6.38
CA LEU A 141 -8.17 -4.27 7.57
C LEU A 141 -8.21 -5.19 8.79
N LEU A 142 -8.50 -6.48 8.61
CA LEU A 142 -8.49 -7.45 9.71
C LEU A 142 -7.10 -7.56 10.34
N ARG A 143 -6.02 -7.50 9.55
CA ARG A 143 -4.65 -7.50 10.08
C ARG A 143 -4.31 -6.23 10.84
N MET A 144 -4.81 -5.09 10.37
CA MET A 144 -4.55 -3.78 10.98
C MET A 144 -5.46 -3.48 12.18
N SER A 145 -6.54 -4.25 12.37
CA SER A 145 -7.58 -3.96 13.36
C SER A 145 -7.06 -3.76 14.79
N PRO A 146 -6.10 -4.55 15.32
CA PRO A 146 -5.62 -4.36 16.68
C PRO A 146 -5.03 -2.98 16.93
N GLY A 147 -4.24 -2.45 15.98
CA GLY A 147 -3.66 -1.11 16.09
C GLY A 147 -4.68 0.00 15.85
N LEU A 148 -5.57 -0.17 14.86
CA LEU A 148 -6.62 0.81 14.56
C LEU A 148 -7.61 0.97 15.72
N GLU A 149 -8.06 -0.15 16.31
CA GLU A 149 -9.00 -0.16 17.44
C GLU A 149 -8.40 0.54 18.67
N MET A 150 -7.09 0.38 18.92
CA MET A 150 -6.41 1.09 20.01
C MET A 150 -6.47 2.61 19.82
N LEU A 151 -6.24 3.11 18.59
CA LEU A 151 -6.29 4.55 18.29
C LEU A 151 -7.72 5.12 18.29
N GLU A 152 -8.74 4.30 18.04
CA GLU A 152 -10.15 4.70 18.14
C GLU A 152 -10.64 4.80 19.60
N THR A 153 -9.96 4.12 20.54
CA THR A 153 -10.33 4.19 21.96
C THR A 153 -9.97 5.54 22.58
N GLY A 154 -10.75 5.97 23.57
CA GLY A 154 -10.63 7.32 24.16
C GLY A 154 -9.41 7.56 25.06
N ASP A 155 -8.55 6.56 25.29
CA ASP A 155 -7.27 6.75 25.98
C ASP A 155 -6.18 7.07 24.93
N GLN A 156 -5.97 8.36 24.73
CA GLN A 156 -5.03 8.90 23.75
C GLN A 156 -3.72 9.35 24.41
N SER A 157 -3.26 8.60 25.43
CA SER A 157 -1.94 8.84 26.01
C SER A 157 -0.83 8.45 25.03
N ASP A 158 0.31 9.16 25.09
CA ASP A 158 1.47 8.92 24.21
C ASP A 158 1.93 7.46 24.20
N VAL A 159 1.78 6.76 25.34
CA VAL A 159 2.13 5.34 25.48
C VAL A 159 1.22 4.45 24.64
N ILE A 160 -0.10 4.69 24.69
CA ILE A 160 -1.08 3.92 23.92
C ILE A 160 -0.94 4.19 22.42
N ILE A 161 -0.71 5.46 22.04
CA ILE A 161 -0.46 5.83 20.65
C ILE A 161 0.79 5.12 20.12
N ALA A 162 1.90 5.17 20.86
CA ALA A 162 3.14 4.49 20.45
C ALA A 162 2.96 2.96 20.33
N GLU A 163 2.23 2.34 21.28
CA GLU A 163 1.93 0.90 21.20
C GLU A 163 1.07 0.58 19.97
N ALA A 164 0.02 1.36 19.72
CA ALA A 164 -0.87 1.16 18.58
C ALA A 164 -0.13 1.30 17.25
N LEU A 165 0.70 2.35 17.09
CA LEU A 165 1.49 2.58 15.89
C LEU A 165 2.51 1.48 15.64
N SER A 166 3.09 0.87 16.68
CA SER A 166 4.03 -0.26 16.54
C SER A 166 3.37 -1.56 16.05
N ARG A 167 2.04 -1.65 16.09
CA ARG A 167 1.26 -2.77 15.58
C ARG A 167 0.73 -2.54 14.16
N LEU A 168 0.95 -1.34 13.63
CA LEU A 168 0.49 -0.97 12.30
C LEU A 168 1.66 -0.99 11.32
N PRO A 169 1.39 -1.22 10.02
CA PRO A 169 2.38 -0.99 8.98
C PRO A 169 2.90 0.45 9.00
N SER A 170 4.02 0.67 8.32
CA SER A 170 4.62 1.98 8.13
C SER A 170 3.61 3.02 7.62
N LEU A 171 3.91 4.29 7.90
CA LEU A 171 3.09 5.42 7.49
C LEU A 171 2.77 5.39 5.98
N GLU A 172 3.77 5.14 5.14
CA GLU A 172 3.63 5.08 3.68
C GLU A 172 2.66 3.98 3.26
N PHE A 173 2.74 2.79 3.87
CA PHE A 173 1.79 1.71 3.61
C PHE A 173 0.38 2.05 4.04
N ARG A 174 0.19 2.67 5.20
CA ARG A 174 -1.14 3.11 5.64
C ARG A 174 -1.74 4.15 4.69
N ILE A 175 -0.93 5.04 4.11
CA ILE A 175 -1.40 5.97 3.08
C ILE A 175 -1.87 5.19 1.84
N ALA A 176 -1.07 4.23 1.35
CA ALA A 176 -1.43 3.38 0.22
C ALA A 176 -2.72 2.58 0.46
N VAL A 177 -2.87 1.99 1.65
CA VAL A 177 -4.12 1.32 2.08
C VAL A 177 -5.30 2.30 2.05
N GLY A 178 -5.13 3.54 2.51
CA GLY A 178 -6.17 4.56 2.48
C GLY A 178 -6.63 4.92 1.08
N LYS A 179 -5.69 5.07 0.13
CA LYS A 179 -6.00 5.28 -1.30
C LYS A 179 -6.80 4.10 -1.87
N GLN A 180 -6.36 2.88 -1.56
CA GLN A 180 -7.02 1.68 -2.06
C GLN A 180 -8.43 1.49 -1.47
N LEU A 181 -8.63 1.79 -0.19
CA LEU A 181 -9.95 1.77 0.46
C LEU A 181 -10.93 2.77 -0.19
N ILE A 182 -10.44 3.93 -0.62
CA ILE A 182 -11.21 4.92 -1.39
C ILE A 182 -11.58 4.33 -2.76
N GLU A 183 -10.65 3.71 -3.47
CA GLU A 183 -10.91 3.14 -4.80
C GLU A 183 -11.96 2.02 -4.78
N VAL A 184 -11.95 1.18 -3.73
CA VAL A 184 -12.97 0.14 -3.50
C VAL A 184 -14.24 0.65 -2.78
N GLU A 185 -14.37 1.97 -2.61
CA GLU A 185 -15.52 2.64 -1.98
C GLU A 185 -15.82 2.21 -0.53
N MET A 186 -14.79 1.73 0.18
CA MET A 186 -14.85 1.42 1.62
C MET A 186 -14.60 2.68 2.46
N TRP A 187 -15.43 3.72 2.26
CA TRP A 187 -15.22 5.08 2.77
C TRP A 187 -14.97 5.17 4.28
N ARG A 188 -15.77 4.46 5.08
CA ARG A 188 -15.64 4.50 6.54
C ARG A 188 -14.31 3.90 7.00
N ALA A 189 -13.90 2.80 6.38
CA ALA A 189 -12.61 2.19 6.69
C ALA A 189 -11.45 3.10 6.23
N ALA A 190 -11.60 3.77 5.08
CA ALA A 190 -10.64 4.79 4.64
C ALA A 190 -10.48 5.91 5.68
N ILE A 191 -11.59 6.40 6.26
CA ILE A 191 -11.55 7.42 7.32
C ILE A 191 -10.77 6.92 8.54
N VAL A 192 -11.07 5.72 9.04
CA VAL A 192 -10.38 5.15 10.22
C VAL A 192 -8.88 5.00 9.94
N ASN A 193 -8.54 4.38 8.82
CA ASN A 193 -7.14 4.17 8.44
C ASN A 193 -6.38 5.49 8.22
N LEU A 194 -6.94 6.45 7.47
CA LEU A 194 -6.27 7.73 7.21
C LEU A 194 -6.18 8.58 8.49
N SER A 195 -7.17 8.50 9.38
CA SER A 195 -7.10 9.13 10.71
C SER A 195 -5.97 8.54 11.56
N SER A 196 -5.64 7.24 11.39
CA SER A 196 -4.49 6.64 12.06
C SER A 196 -3.16 7.26 11.60
N VAL A 197 -3.05 7.65 10.33
CA VAL A 197 -1.86 8.34 9.80
C VAL A 197 -1.68 9.71 10.44
N MET A 198 -2.78 10.41 10.73
CA MET A 198 -2.77 11.74 11.34
C MET A 198 -2.15 11.77 12.75
N TRP A 199 -2.10 10.65 13.46
CA TRP A 199 -1.41 10.55 14.75
C TRP A 199 0.12 10.61 14.63
N GLU A 200 0.66 10.24 13.47
CA GLU A 200 2.11 10.21 13.22
C GLU A 200 2.57 11.37 12.33
N CYS A 201 1.77 11.77 11.34
CA CYS A 201 2.04 12.92 10.47
C CYS A 201 0.76 13.69 10.15
N ASP A 202 0.60 14.86 10.76
CA ASP A 202 -0.54 15.76 10.53
C ASP A 202 -0.25 16.88 9.51
N PHE A 203 0.93 16.87 8.89
CA PHE A 203 1.34 17.84 7.87
C PHE A 203 1.40 17.22 6.46
N ASN A 204 0.89 16.01 6.26
CA ASN A 204 0.72 15.41 4.94
C ASN A 204 -0.59 15.91 4.28
N VAL A 205 -0.47 16.75 3.25
CA VAL A 205 -1.62 17.38 2.60
C VAL A 205 -2.49 16.37 1.85
N GLU A 206 -1.88 15.34 1.26
CA GLU A 206 -2.59 14.31 0.51
C GLU A 206 -3.53 13.55 1.45
N VAL A 207 -3.08 13.18 2.64
CA VAL A 207 -3.89 12.49 3.64
C VAL A 207 -5.09 13.33 4.07
N TRP A 208 -4.89 14.63 4.33
CA TRP A 208 -5.99 15.55 4.63
C TRP A 208 -7.02 15.60 3.50
N TYR A 209 -6.57 15.70 2.25
CA TYR A 209 -7.46 15.71 1.10
C TYR A 209 -8.24 14.39 0.94
N LEU A 210 -7.57 13.25 1.08
CA LEU A 210 -8.20 11.93 1.00
C LEU A 210 -9.24 11.73 2.11
N LEU A 211 -8.99 12.20 3.34
CA LEU A 211 -9.98 12.23 4.41
C LEU A 211 -11.21 13.04 4.01
N ALA A 212 -11.02 14.22 3.44
CA ALA A 212 -12.14 15.07 3.01
C ALA A 212 -12.98 14.40 1.91
N VAL A 213 -12.32 13.73 0.96
CA VAL A 213 -12.99 12.93 -0.06
C VAL A 213 -13.80 11.82 0.58
N ALA A 214 -13.23 11.05 1.51
CA ALA A 214 -13.92 9.95 2.16
C ALA A 214 -15.16 10.42 2.97
N TYR A 215 -15.04 11.52 3.73
CA TYR A 215 -16.18 12.13 4.42
C TYR A 215 -17.26 12.62 3.45
N TRP A 216 -16.87 13.29 2.36
CA TRP A 216 -17.84 13.75 1.35
C TRP A 216 -18.57 12.58 0.69
N LYS A 217 -17.84 11.50 0.37
CA LYS A 217 -18.41 10.26 -0.20
C LYS A 217 -19.37 9.56 0.76
N LEU A 218 -19.13 9.64 2.07
CA LEU A 218 -20.01 9.11 3.10
C LEU A 218 -21.25 10.01 3.37
N GLY A 219 -21.26 11.23 2.83
CA GLY A 219 -22.34 12.21 3.05
C GLY A 219 -22.14 13.08 4.30
N GLU A 220 -20.99 12.97 4.96
CA GLU A 220 -20.60 13.74 6.15
C GLU A 220 -20.02 15.10 5.71
N PHE A 221 -20.88 15.95 5.16
CA PHE A 221 -20.46 17.17 4.47
C PHE A 221 -19.83 18.22 5.39
N LYS A 222 -20.21 18.26 6.67
CA LYS A 222 -19.64 19.21 7.64
C LYS A 222 -18.22 18.83 8.01
N GLU A 223 -18.01 17.54 8.22
CA GLU A 223 -16.72 16.91 8.49
C GLU A 223 -15.80 17.09 7.28
N ALA A 224 -16.28 16.78 6.07
CA ALA A 224 -15.55 17.03 4.83
C ALA A 224 -15.12 18.49 4.68
N GLN A 225 -16.03 19.44 4.97
CA GLN A 225 -15.71 20.87 4.94
C GLN A 225 -14.65 21.25 5.99
N SER A 226 -14.77 20.72 7.22
CA SER A 226 -13.80 20.96 8.29
C SER A 226 -12.40 20.46 7.89
N VAL A 227 -12.32 19.25 7.35
CA VAL A 227 -11.07 18.63 6.90
C VAL A 227 -10.46 19.41 5.71
N LEU A 228 -11.27 19.94 4.79
CA LEU A 228 -10.77 20.82 3.70
C LEU A 228 -10.18 22.13 4.19
N ILE A 229 -10.74 22.72 5.26
CA ILE A 229 -10.16 23.91 5.90
C ILE A 229 -8.77 23.58 6.43
N SER A 230 -8.60 22.44 7.10
CA SER A 230 -7.30 21.94 7.55
C SER A 230 -6.35 21.66 6.38
N THR A 231 -6.84 21.05 5.30
CA THR A 231 -6.06 20.81 4.08
C THR A 231 -5.45 22.11 3.55
N ARG A 232 -6.24 23.19 3.47
CA ARG A 232 -5.75 24.52 3.07
C ARG A 232 -4.79 25.14 4.07
N ALA A 233 -4.99 24.89 5.37
CA ALA A 233 -4.08 25.39 6.39
C ALA A 233 -2.70 24.75 6.25
N VAL A 234 -2.63 23.43 6.05
CA VAL A 234 -1.40 22.68 5.81
C VAL A 234 -0.70 23.13 4.52
N LEU A 235 -1.43 23.29 3.40
CA LEU A 235 -0.86 23.83 2.16
C LEU A 235 -0.20 25.21 2.31
N ARG A 236 -0.68 26.01 3.25
CA ARG A 236 -0.19 27.37 3.51
C ARG A 236 0.80 27.42 4.66
N SER A 237 1.16 26.27 5.23
CA SER A 237 2.09 26.19 6.35
C SER A 237 3.44 26.76 5.93
N PRO A 238 4.04 27.67 6.71
CA PRO A 238 5.38 28.19 6.44
C PRO A 238 6.47 27.13 6.61
N ASP A 239 6.19 26.07 7.37
CA ASP A 239 7.12 24.98 7.68
C ASP A 239 7.18 23.91 6.57
N GLY A 240 6.35 24.05 5.53
CA GLY A 240 6.18 23.07 4.47
C GLY A 240 5.09 22.04 4.78
N PHE A 241 4.92 21.09 3.86
CA PHE A 241 4.00 19.97 3.96
C PHE A 241 4.56 18.77 3.19
N ASP A 242 4.10 17.57 3.56
CA ASP A 242 4.38 16.32 2.85
C ASP A 242 3.24 15.95 1.90
N GLY A 243 3.53 15.08 0.94
CA GLY A 243 2.55 14.52 0.00
C GLY A 243 2.35 15.37 -1.26
N GLU A 244 1.73 14.74 -2.26
CA GLU A 244 1.46 15.37 -3.55
C GLU A 244 -0.03 15.67 -3.71
N LEU A 245 -0.36 16.93 -4.01
CA LEU A 245 -1.75 17.33 -4.24
C LEU A 245 -1.84 18.51 -5.21
N ASP A 246 -2.64 18.34 -6.27
CA ASP A 246 -3.03 19.45 -7.14
C ASP A 246 -4.08 20.32 -6.42
N GLU A 247 -3.76 21.59 -6.15
CA GLU A 247 -4.66 22.54 -5.49
C GLU A 247 -6.01 22.70 -6.23
N ALA A 248 -6.04 22.46 -7.55
CA ALA A 248 -7.29 22.48 -8.32
C ALA A 248 -8.28 21.38 -7.88
N MET A 249 -7.79 20.27 -7.32
CA MET A 249 -8.64 19.19 -6.79
C MET A 249 -9.40 19.63 -5.54
N ILE A 250 -8.79 20.45 -4.69
CA ILE A 250 -9.45 21.06 -3.52
C ILE A 250 -10.59 21.96 -3.98
N GLY A 251 -10.31 22.87 -4.92
CA GLY A 251 -11.32 23.79 -5.44
C GLY A 251 -12.51 23.07 -6.08
N LYS A 252 -12.29 21.93 -6.74
CA LYS A 252 -13.36 21.09 -7.28
C LYS A 252 -14.25 20.50 -6.18
N LEU A 253 -13.65 19.94 -5.11
CA LEU A 253 -14.41 19.33 -4.02
C LEU A 253 -15.20 20.39 -3.22
N GLU A 254 -14.63 21.56 -2.97
CA GLU A 254 -15.33 22.68 -2.34
C GLU A 254 -16.56 23.11 -3.15
N GLN A 255 -16.44 23.20 -4.48
CA GLN A 255 -17.58 23.52 -5.34
C GLN A 255 -18.67 22.46 -5.27
N GLN A 256 -18.30 21.17 -5.16
CA GLN A 256 -19.27 20.08 -5.01
C GLN A 256 -20.02 20.17 -3.67
N LEU A 257 -19.30 20.47 -2.58
CA LEU A 257 -19.89 20.67 -1.25
C LEU A 257 -20.87 21.86 -1.22
N VAL A 258 -20.51 23.00 -1.82
CA VAL A 258 -21.37 24.19 -1.90
C VAL A 258 -22.64 23.91 -2.70
N ARG A 259 -22.55 23.10 -3.78
CA ARG A 259 -23.69 22.75 -4.62
C ARG A 259 -24.64 21.74 -3.96
N GLY A 260 -24.30 21.19 -2.78
CA GLY A 260 -25.03 20.10 -2.16
C GLY A 260 -25.11 18.85 -3.05
N ALA A 261 -24.19 18.74 -4.03
CA ALA A 261 -24.11 17.59 -4.90
C ALA A 261 -23.47 16.47 -4.09
N GLY A 262 -24.30 15.56 -3.57
CA GLY A 262 -23.80 14.28 -3.07
C GLY A 262 -23.10 13.52 -4.20
N PRO A 263 -22.26 12.52 -3.88
CA PRO A 263 -21.68 11.66 -4.90
C PRO A 263 -22.83 11.10 -5.75
N GLY A 264 -22.84 11.44 -7.04
CA GLY A 264 -23.90 11.00 -7.94
C GLY A 264 -24.01 9.48 -7.87
N LYS A 265 -25.23 8.96 -7.66
CA LYS A 265 -25.52 7.53 -7.72
C LYS A 265 -25.25 7.03 -9.14
N ALA A 266 -24.02 6.66 -9.45
CA ALA A 266 -23.68 5.96 -10.67
C ALA A 266 -23.64 4.46 -10.34
N GLY A 267 -24.64 3.71 -10.79
CA GLY A 267 -24.54 2.25 -10.96
C GLY A 267 -25.10 1.37 -9.84
N HIS A 268 -26.40 1.47 -9.52
CA HIS A 268 -27.13 0.32 -8.95
C HIS A 268 -28.61 0.22 -9.36
N ASP A 269 -29.02 0.93 -10.42
CA ASP A 269 -30.35 0.83 -11.02
C ASP A 269 -30.21 0.47 -12.50
N ALA A 270 -29.74 -0.75 -12.78
CA ALA A 270 -29.84 -1.38 -14.10
C ALA A 270 -29.81 -2.92 -13.97
N MET A 271 -30.62 -3.48 -13.07
CA MET A 271 -31.00 -4.90 -13.13
C MET A 271 -32.26 -5.18 -12.30
N GLN A 272 -33.36 -4.50 -12.62
CA GLN A 272 -34.71 -4.99 -12.35
C GLN A 272 -35.62 -4.53 -13.48
N GLU A 273 -35.61 -5.29 -14.59
CA GLU A 273 -36.77 -5.75 -15.36
C GLU A 273 -36.32 -6.71 -16.47
#